data_AF-A0A8H4B4I5-F1
#
_entry.id   AF-A0A8H4B4I5-F1
#
_cell.length_a   1.000
_cell.length_b   1.000
_cell.length_c   1.000
_cell.angle_alpha   90.00
_cell.angle_beta   90.00
_cell.angle_gamma   90.00
#
_symmetry.space_group_name_H-M   'P 1'
#
loop_
_entity.id
_entity.type
_entity.pdbx_description
1 polymer ?
#
loop_
_entity_poly.entity_id
_entity_poly.type
_entity_poly.pdbx_seq_one_letter_code
_entity_poly.pdbx_strand_id
1 'polypeptide(L)'
;MDFTCCEGRGADIFEAFANSPPYWMTNSNCSFGGQNNTNNLNSDYYDKFADYLTEVVKWYKEEQGLTFRTLEPFNEPTTGFWHEFGMNAQFCLYTEVDRIVGPQEGCTYSYLAMTEVIAKVGAYLNNKDLLNTTSVSIADEGLFEGEIISIATISTLKQILFDMAKNDGRRLWMSEWGSWSSKDMSASIILSEQILNDMRNLKPIAWSYWQVIEHAPNGTYGNDYGADFSNSTTSLDIRLSFYGFAQYTKFIRPGYQIISSDDGDTLAAQDASKKTLVLVCTNKNNASDVWNINVSKFNISSFNTYRTSNDNETLKLLPNTWIITDGILTYESPANSITTWVFNVIQ
;
A
#
# COMPACT_ATOMS: atom_id res chain seq x y z
N MET A 1 6.73 18.95 -2.41
CA MET A 1 7.20 17.85 -1.55
C MET A 1 8.65 17.61 -1.86
N ASP A 2 9.49 17.50 -0.83
CA ASP A 2 10.91 17.20 -0.97
C ASP A 2 11.12 15.68 -0.91
N PHE A 3 11.23 15.03 -2.07
CA PHE A 3 11.43 13.59 -2.18
C PHE A 3 12.87 13.16 -1.88
N THR A 4 13.81 14.10 -1.78
CA THR A 4 15.22 13.80 -1.48
C THR A 4 15.38 13.13 -0.11
N CYS A 5 14.46 13.40 0.83
CA CYS A 5 14.42 12.77 2.14
C CYS A 5 14.25 11.24 2.05
N CYS A 6 13.40 10.78 1.12
CA CYS A 6 13.12 9.36 0.89
C CYS A 6 14.27 8.69 0.11
N GLU A 7 14.73 9.31 -0.98
CA GLU A 7 15.85 8.80 -1.78
C GLU A 7 17.14 8.70 -0.95
N GLY A 8 17.44 9.72 -0.15
CA GLY A 8 18.58 9.73 0.76
C GLY A 8 18.52 8.66 1.86
N ARG A 9 17.35 8.03 2.06
CA ARG A 9 17.13 6.89 2.97
C ARG A 9 16.98 5.55 2.25
N GLY A 10 17.20 5.52 0.93
CA GLY A 10 17.21 4.30 0.12
C GLY A 10 15.87 3.88 -0.46
N ALA A 11 14.89 4.78 -0.55
CA ALA A 11 13.70 4.56 -1.38
C ALA A 11 14.06 4.79 -2.87
N ASP A 12 13.72 3.83 -3.73
CA ASP A 12 14.13 3.77 -5.14
C ASP A 12 12.99 3.39 -6.10
N ILE A 13 11.76 3.32 -5.59
CA ILE A 13 10.54 3.07 -6.36
C ILE A 13 9.53 4.15 -6.00
N PHE A 14 9.09 4.89 -7.01
CA PHE A 14 8.12 5.97 -6.87
C PHE A 14 6.98 5.77 -7.88
N GLU A 15 5.76 6.01 -7.44
CA GLU A 15 4.56 6.08 -8.27
C GLU A 15 4.02 7.50 -8.22
N ALA A 16 3.60 8.02 -9.37
CA ALA A 16 2.80 9.23 -9.44
C ALA A 16 1.36 8.81 -9.72
N PHE A 17 0.39 9.37 -9.00
CA PHE A 17 -1.02 9.12 -9.23
C PHE A 17 -1.83 10.41 -9.17
N ALA A 18 -3.05 10.38 -9.73
CA ALA A 18 -3.98 11.48 -9.69
C ALA A 18 -5.34 11.04 -9.15
N ASN A 19 -5.77 11.68 -8.08
CA ASN A 19 -7.12 11.54 -7.55
C ASN A 19 -8.18 12.12 -8.51
N SER A 20 -7.90 13.30 -9.07
CA SER A 20 -8.80 14.01 -9.98
C SER A 20 -8.02 14.84 -11.01
N PRO A 21 -8.62 15.10 -12.19
CA PRO A 21 -8.23 16.20 -13.06
C PRO A 21 -8.32 17.55 -12.32
N PRO A 22 -7.58 18.56 -12.80
CA PRO A 22 -7.85 19.94 -12.43
C PRO A 22 -9.32 20.29 -12.67
N TYR A 23 -9.95 21.00 -11.73
CA TYR A 23 -11.40 21.25 -11.73
C TYR A 23 -11.92 21.84 -13.06
N TRP A 24 -11.14 22.66 -13.75
CA TRP A 24 -11.53 23.27 -15.04
C TRP A 24 -11.50 22.29 -16.23
N MET A 25 -11.00 21.07 -16.04
CA MET A 25 -11.12 19.96 -17.01
C MET A 25 -12.34 19.07 -16.70
N THR A 26 -13.05 19.29 -15.59
CA THR A 26 -14.15 18.40 -15.17
C THR A 26 -15.51 18.88 -15.67
N ASN A 27 -16.46 17.95 -15.79
CA ASN A 27 -17.84 18.25 -16.20
C ASN A 27 -18.57 19.07 -15.12
N SER A 28 -18.27 18.84 -13.84
CA SER A 28 -18.86 19.56 -12.70
C SER A 28 -18.15 20.88 -12.37
N ASN A 29 -17.03 21.20 -13.01
CA ASN A 29 -16.09 22.23 -12.54
C ASN A 29 -15.61 22.01 -11.10
N CYS A 30 -15.64 20.76 -10.61
CA CYS A 30 -15.17 20.37 -9.29
C CYS A 30 -14.32 19.09 -9.34
N SER A 31 -13.28 19.04 -8.50
CA SER A 31 -12.36 17.89 -8.36
C SER A 31 -12.82 16.86 -7.30
N PHE A 32 -14.00 17.03 -6.71
CA PHE A 32 -14.56 16.13 -5.69
C PHE A 32 -15.55 15.10 -6.24
N GLY A 33 -15.87 15.17 -7.53
CA GLY A 33 -16.75 14.23 -8.21
C GLY A 33 -17.71 14.88 -9.19
N GLY A 34 -18.39 14.02 -9.95
CA GLY A 34 -19.38 14.40 -10.95
C GLY A 34 -20.81 14.36 -10.42
N GLN A 35 -21.73 15.04 -11.09
CA GLN A 35 -23.15 14.98 -10.77
C GLN A 35 -23.66 13.54 -10.86
N ASN A 36 -24.42 13.09 -9.86
CA ASN A 36 -25.01 11.75 -9.81
C ASN A 36 -23.97 10.61 -10.00
N ASN A 37 -22.76 10.76 -9.44
CA ASN A 37 -21.65 9.79 -9.59
C ASN A 37 -21.30 9.49 -11.05
N THR A 38 -21.49 10.45 -11.97
CA THR A 38 -21.20 10.25 -13.38
C THR A 38 -19.74 10.55 -13.72
N ASN A 39 -19.32 10.10 -14.90
CA ASN A 39 -18.03 10.43 -15.49
C ASN A 39 -17.73 11.92 -15.39
N ASN A 40 -16.71 12.30 -14.62
CA ASN A 40 -16.46 13.70 -14.32
C ASN A 40 -15.34 14.34 -15.16
N LEU A 41 -14.61 13.59 -15.99
CA LEU A 41 -13.67 14.19 -16.93
C LEU A 41 -14.39 14.59 -18.23
N ASN A 42 -14.28 15.86 -18.63
CA ASN A 42 -14.84 16.33 -19.88
C ASN A 42 -14.01 15.78 -21.06
N SER A 43 -14.68 15.18 -22.05
CA SER A 43 -14.05 14.53 -23.20
C SER A 43 -13.17 15.45 -24.03
N ASP A 44 -13.47 16.75 -24.07
CA ASP A 44 -12.66 17.76 -24.79
C ASP A 44 -11.27 17.97 -24.14
N TYR A 45 -11.07 17.43 -22.93
CA TYR A 45 -9.84 17.57 -22.15
C TYR A 45 -9.02 16.28 -22.03
N TYR A 46 -9.41 15.15 -22.66
CA TYR A 46 -8.66 13.90 -22.52
C TYR A 46 -7.19 14.01 -22.94
N ASP A 47 -6.90 14.65 -24.08
CA ASP A 47 -5.52 14.91 -24.51
C ASP A 47 -4.80 15.86 -23.56
N LYS A 48 -5.47 16.92 -23.10
CA LYS A 48 -4.90 17.90 -22.18
C LYS A 48 -4.59 17.30 -20.81
N PHE A 49 -5.42 16.38 -20.33
CA PHE A 49 -5.21 15.69 -19.06
C PHE A 49 -4.03 14.72 -19.15
N ALA A 50 -3.94 13.93 -20.23
CA ALA A 50 -2.78 13.09 -20.49
C ALA A 50 -1.48 13.91 -20.63
N ASP A 51 -1.53 15.04 -21.34
CA ASP A 51 -0.40 15.95 -21.46
C ASP A 51 0.02 16.51 -20.09
N TYR A 52 -0.94 16.98 -19.28
CA TYR A 52 -0.72 17.48 -17.93
C TYR A 52 -0.01 16.46 -17.04
N LEU A 53 -0.55 15.23 -16.92
CA LEU A 53 0.03 14.19 -16.07
C LEU A 53 1.47 13.87 -16.46
N THR A 54 1.72 13.74 -17.76
CA THR A 54 3.04 13.39 -18.28
C THR A 54 4.03 14.57 -18.22
N GLU A 55 3.55 15.81 -18.26
CA GLU A 55 4.38 16.99 -18.04
C GLU A 55 4.86 17.10 -16.59
N VAL A 56 3.99 16.77 -15.63
CA VAL A 56 4.39 16.70 -14.21
C VAL A 56 5.47 15.65 -14.00
N VAL A 57 5.28 14.44 -14.55
CA VAL A 57 6.31 13.37 -14.48
C VAL A 57 7.62 13.81 -15.11
N LYS A 58 7.56 14.46 -16.28
CA LYS A 58 8.74 14.99 -16.98
C LYS A 58 9.47 16.01 -16.11
N TRP A 59 8.74 16.98 -15.56
CA TRP A 59 9.30 18.03 -14.73
C TRP A 59 10.02 17.47 -13.50
N TYR A 60 9.44 16.48 -12.81
CA TYR A 60 10.11 15.82 -11.68
C TYR A 60 11.41 15.13 -12.10
N LYS A 61 11.42 14.47 -13.26
CA LYS A 61 12.62 13.81 -13.80
C LYS A 61 13.72 14.81 -14.14
N GLU A 62 13.38 15.88 -14.86
CA GLU A 62 14.36 16.84 -15.41
C GLU A 62 14.83 17.85 -14.34
N GLU A 63 13.92 18.36 -13.52
CA GLU A 63 14.21 19.46 -12.60
C GLU A 63 14.50 19.00 -11.18
N GLN A 64 13.96 17.84 -10.77
CA GLN A 64 14.13 17.30 -9.41
C GLN A 64 14.99 16.02 -9.38
N GLY A 65 15.34 15.45 -10.54
CA GLY A 65 16.07 14.20 -10.64
C GLY A 65 15.28 12.96 -10.22
N LEU A 66 13.98 13.10 -9.94
CA LEU A 66 13.12 12.03 -9.43
C LEU A 66 12.45 11.29 -10.59
N THR A 67 12.67 9.98 -10.67
CA THR A 67 12.04 9.14 -11.70
C THR A 67 10.90 8.33 -11.11
N PHE A 68 9.67 8.59 -11.58
CA PHE A 68 8.52 7.73 -11.29
C PHE A 68 8.57 6.47 -12.15
N ARG A 69 8.45 5.30 -11.51
CA ARG A 69 8.36 4.00 -12.18
C ARG A 69 6.99 3.80 -12.82
N THR A 70 5.94 4.29 -12.18
CA THR A 70 4.56 4.20 -12.65
C THR A 70 3.85 5.54 -12.60
N LEU A 71 2.94 5.76 -13.55
CA LEU A 71 2.01 6.87 -13.58
C LEU A 71 0.58 6.31 -13.66
N GLU A 72 -0.23 6.62 -12.65
CA GLU A 72 -1.62 6.21 -12.52
C GLU A 72 -2.57 7.38 -12.74
N PRO A 73 -3.39 7.38 -13.80
CA PRO A 73 -4.27 8.49 -14.10
C PRO A 73 -5.55 8.54 -13.26
N PHE A 74 -5.87 7.47 -12.51
CA PHE A 74 -7.18 7.29 -11.87
C PHE A 74 -7.07 6.65 -10.50
N ASN A 75 -7.59 7.33 -9.47
CA ASN A 75 -7.84 6.79 -8.14
C ASN A 75 -9.33 6.42 -8.00
N GLU A 76 -9.63 5.22 -7.53
CA GLU A 76 -10.99 4.75 -7.23
C GLU A 76 -12.06 5.06 -8.32
N PRO A 77 -11.77 4.91 -9.62
CA PRO A 77 -12.58 5.49 -10.70
C PRO A 77 -14.03 4.99 -10.79
N THR A 78 -14.36 3.86 -10.18
CA THR A 78 -15.68 3.23 -10.36
C THR A 78 -16.42 2.92 -9.05
N THR A 79 -15.89 3.28 -7.88
CA THR A 79 -16.47 2.92 -6.56
C THR A 79 -17.88 3.49 -6.34
N GLY A 80 -18.26 4.53 -7.08
CA GLY A 80 -19.50 5.27 -6.86
C GLY A 80 -19.47 6.17 -5.62
N PHE A 81 -18.29 6.28 -4.99
CA PHE A 81 -18.05 7.14 -3.83
C PHE A 81 -18.00 8.62 -4.23
N TRP A 82 -17.39 8.94 -5.38
CA TRP A 82 -17.14 10.32 -5.82
C TRP A 82 -18.37 10.99 -6.46
N HIS A 83 -18.98 11.94 -5.75
CA HIS A 83 -20.07 12.81 -6.22
C HIS A 83 -19.70 14.29 -6.14
N GLU A 84 -20.27 15.08 -7.05
CA GLU A 84 -20.28 16.54 -6.95
C GLU A 84 -20.72 16.90 -5.53
N PHE A 85 -19.93 17.74 -4.83
CA PHE A 85 -20.11 18.20 -3.45
C PHE A 85 -19.44 17.38 -2.33
N GLY A 86 -18.93 16.16 -2.58
CA GLY A 86 -18.29 15.32 -1.56
C GLY A 86 -19.13 15.13 -0.28
N MET A 87 -18.52 14.68 0.82
CA MET A 87 -19.23 14.56 2.12
C MET A 87 -19.70 15.91 2.72
N ASN A 88 -19.34 17.06 2.11
CA ASN A 88 -19.68 18.40 2.60
C ASN A 88 -19.80 19.39 1.44
N ALA A 89 -21.04 19.76 1.10
CA ALA A 89 -21.40 20.46 -0.13
C ALA A 89 -20.92 21.91 -0.33
N GLN A 90 -19.95 22.36 0.46
CA GLN A 90 -19.48 23.73 0.47
C GLN A 90 -18.11 23.94 -0.19
N PHE A 91 -17.35 22.88 -0.51
CA PHE A 91 -15.93 23.02 -0.89
C PHE A 91 -15.67 23.40 -2.35
N CYS A 92 -16.58 23.12 -3.29
CA CYS A 92 -16.37 23.47 -4.70
C CYS A 92 -16.61 24.97 -5.02
N LEU A 93 -17.10 25.76 -4.05
CA LEU A 93 -17.54 27.16 -4.25
C LEU A 93 -16.69 28.22 -3.53
N TYR A 94 -15.69 27.85 -2.73
CA TYR A 94 -14.92 28.82 -1.93
C TYR A 94 -13.49 28.99 -2.42
N THR A 95 -13.13 30.22 -2.76
CA THR A 95 -11.80 30.64 -3.21
C THR A 95 -10.87 31.07 -2.08
N GLU A 96 -11.25 31.08 -0.80
CA GLU A 96 -10.36 31.55 0.25
C GLU A 96 -10.77 31.11 1.68
N VAL A 97 -9.77 30.62 2.42
CA VAL A 97 -9.62 30.59 3.90
C VAL A 97 -10.62 29.76 4.74
N ASP A 98 -10.35 28.46 4.88
CA ASP A 98 -10.15 27.84 6.21
C ASP A 98 -9.48 26.46 6.07
N ARG A 99 -8.18 26.40 6.40
CA ARG A 99 -7.33 25.21 6.30
C ARG A 99 -7.46 24.33 7.54
N ILE A 100 -8.56 23.57 7.61
CA ILE A 100 -8.65 22.37 8.45
C ILE A 100 -9.07 21.25 7.50
N VAL A 101 -8.09 20.41 7.11
CA VAL A 101 -8.23 19.16 6.33
C VAL A 101 -9.52 19.06 5.50
N GLY A 102 -9.48 19.57 4.26
CA GLY A 102 -10.58 19.35 3.31
C GLY A 102 -10.72 17.85 2.99
N PRO A 103 -11.90 17.39 2.52
CA PRO A 103 -12.06 16.01 2.08
C PRO A 103 -11.03 15.64 0.99
N GLN A 104 -10.79 14.35 0.78
CA GLN A 104 -9.99 13.85 -0.34
C GLN A 104 -10.70 14.19 -1.67
N GLU A 105 -9.95 14.69 -2.65
CA GLU A 105 -10.44 14.85 -4.02
C GLU A 105 -10.56 13.49 -4.72
N GLY A 106 -11.39 13.40 -5.76
CA GLY A 106 -11.61 12.16 -6.47
C GLY A 106 -12.70 12.29 -7.54
N CYS A 107 -12.74 11.37 -8.50
CA CYS A 107 -13.70 11.42 -9.60
C CYS A 107 -14.18 10.03 -10.01
N THR A 108 -15.45 9.95 -10.41
CA THR A 108 -15.96 8.78 -11.12
C THR A 108 -15.66 8.91 -12.62
N TYR A 109 -15.31 7.80 -13.28
CA TYR A 109 -15.02 7.73 -14.71
C TYR A 109 -15.75 6.55 -15.36
N SER A 110 -16.11 6.72 -16.63
CA SER A 110 -16.60 5.59 -17.43
C SER A 110 -15.44 4.72 -17.94
N TYR A 111 -15.68 3.42 -18.14
CA TYR A 111 -14.68 2.52 -18.74
C TYR A 111 -14.18 3.00 -20.12
N LEU A 112 -15.03 3.66 -20.91
CA LEU A 112 -14.65 4.26 -22.19
C LEU A 112 -13.66 5.41 -22.00
N ALA A 113 -13.95 6.32 -21.07
CA ALA A 113 -13.04 7.42 -20.73
C ALA A 113 -11.70 6.90 -20.21
N MET A 114 -11.74 5.92 -19.30
CA MET A 114 -10.52 5.31 -18.76
C MET A 114 -9.64 4.70 -19.85
N THR A 115 -10.24 3.91 -20.73
CA THR A 115 -9.53 3.25 -21.84
C THR A 115 -8.86 4.27 -22.76
N GLU A 116 -9.57 5.35 -23.11
CA GLU A 116 -9.05 6.39 -23.99
C GLU A 116 -7.91 7.19 -23.34
N VAL A 117 -8.08 7.59 -22.08
CA VAL A 117 -7.06 8.35 -21.35
C VAL A 117 -5.81 7.50 -21.09
N ILE A 118 -5.93 6.23 -20.71
CA ILE A 118 -4.78 5.33 -20.52
C ILE A 118 -3.96 5.23 -21.81
N ALA A 119 -4.63 5.07 -22.95
CA ALA A 119 -3.96 5.04 -24.25
C ALA A 119 -3.25 6.38 -24.56
N LYS A 120 -3.90 7.51 -24.27
CA LYS A 120 -3.31 8.84 -24.45
C LYS A 120 -2.12 9.07 -23.52
N VAL A 121 -2.20 8.72 -22.24
CA VAL A 121 -1.06 8.81 -21.29
C VAL A 121 0.13 8.03 -21.81
N GLY A 122 -0.09 6.80 -22.29
CA GLY A 122 0.97 6.01 -22.94
C GLY A 122 1.60 6.69 -24.15
N ALA A 123 0.79 7.28 -25.04
CA ALA A 123 1.26 8.01 -26.21
C ALA A 123 2.05 9.29 -25.83
N TYR A 124 1.59 10.05 -24.83
CA TYR A 124 2.27 11.25 -24.36
C TYR A 124 3.58 10.94 -23.63
N LEU A 125 3.63 9.87 -22.82
CA LEU A 125 4.90 9.37 -22.26
C LEU A 125 5.88 8.99 -23.37
N ASN A 126 5.41 8.37 -24.46
CA ASN A 126 6.26 8.02 -25.60
C ASN A 126 6.81 9.27 -26.28
N ASN A 127 5.94 10.24 -26.58
CA ASN A 127 6.31 11.49 -27.26
C ASN A 127 7.28 12.34 -26.43
N LYS A 128 7.31 12.15 -25.11
CA LYS A 128 8.21 12.82 -24.16
C LYS A 128 9.44 11.98 -23.80
N ASP A 129 9.68 10.86 -24.48
CA ASP A 129 10.79 9.93 -24.22
C ASP A 129 10.85 9.40 -22.77
N LEU A 130 9.69 9.19 -22.14
CA LEU A 130 9.56 8.74 -20.75
C LEU A 130 9.24 7.24 -20.60
N LEU A 131 8.76 6.56 -21.66
CA LEU A 131 8.34 5.15 -21.58
C LEU A 131 9.47 4.16 -21.23
N ASN A 132 10.73 4.56 -21.38
CA ASN A 132 11.87 3.75 -20.95
C ASN A 132 12.04 3.70 -19.42
N THR A 133 11.47 4.65 -18.69
CA THR A 133 11.59 4.78 -17.23
C THR A 133 10.26 4.71 -16.50
N THR A 134 9.16 5.09 -17.16
CA THR A 134 7.84 5.23 -16.54
C THR A 134 6.81 4.44 -17.35
N SER A 135 6.11 3.51 -16.69
CA SER A 135 4.98 2.76 -17.26
C SER A 135 3.64 3.29 -16.78
N VAL A 136 2.57 3.05 -17.52
CA VAL A 136 1.20 3.40 -17.08
C VAL A 136 0.65 2.31 -16.14
N SER A 137 0.20 2.69 -14.95
CA SER A 137 -0.71 1.89 -14.10
C SER A 137 -2.16 2.26 -14.43
N ILE A 138 -3.08 1.30 -14.27
CA ILE A 138 -4.45 1.43 -14.81
C ILE A 138 -5.35 2.15 -13.80
N ALA A 139 -5.47 1.58 -12.60
CA ALA A 139 -6.21 2.09 -11.45
C ALA A 139 -5.91 1.17 -10.25
N ASP A 140 -6.06 1.71 -9.06
CA ASP A 140 -5.92 1.08 -7.75
C ASP A 140 -7.17 0.28 -7.35
N GLU A 141 -8.36 0.85 -7.59
CA GLU A 141 -9.64 0.35 -7.09
C GLU A 141 -10.77 0.47 -8.11
N GLY A 142 -11.68 -0.49 -8.10
CA GLY A 142 -12.91 -0.43 -8.88
C GLY A 142 -14.02 -1.26 -8.25
N LEU A 143 -15.21 -1.34 -8.84
CA LEU A 143 -16.34 -2.14 -8.32
C LEU A 143 -16.00 -3.64 -8.25
N PHE A 144 -15.29 -4.00 -7.19
CA PHE A 144 -15.20 -5.32 -6.58
C PHE A 144 -15.47 -5.24 -5.06
N GLU A 145 -15.65 -4.04 -4.50
CA GLU A 145 -15.91 -3.82 -3.07
C GLU A 145 -17.37 -3.49 -2.72
N GLY A 146 -18.23 -3.27 -3.71
CA GLY A 146 -19.57 -2.68 -3.52
C GLY A 146 -20.76 -3.63 -3.31
N GLU A 147 -20.60 -4.95 -3.38
CA GLU A 147 -21.70 -5.89 -3.10
C GLU A 147 -21.30 -6.88 -2.01
N ILE A 148 -22.28 -7.33 -1.21
CA ILE A 148 -22.09 -8.27 -0.10
C ILE A 148 -21.48 -9.59 -0.65
N ILE A 149 -20.16 -9.66 -0.64
CA ILE A 149 -19.34 -10.73 -1.21
C ILE A 149 -18.69 -11.45 -0.03
N SER A 150 -18.99 -12.74 0.14
CA SER A 150 -18.36 -13.54 1.20
C SER A 150 -16.82 -13.54 1.08
N ILE A 151 -16.08 -13.78 2.17
CA ILE A 151 -14.60 -13.86 2.16
C ILE A 151 -14.08 -14.85 1.10
N ALA A 152 -14.81 -15.96 0.86
CA ALA A 152 -14.49 -16.93 -0.17
C ALA A 152 -14.63 -16.35 -1.59
N THR A 153 -15.66 -15.53 -1.81
CA THR A 153 -15.88 -14.86 -3.08
C THR A 153 -14.82 -13.77 -3.32
N ILE A 154 -14.44 -12.98 -2.31
CA ILE A 154 -13.31 -12.01 -2.41
C ILE A 154 -12.01 -12.73 -2.79
N SER A 155 -11.71 -13.84 -2.11
CA SER A 155 -10.51 -14.63 -2.38
C SER A 155 -10.49 -15.19 -3.81
N THR A 156 -11.66 -15.59 -4.33
CA THR A 156 -11.82 -16.07 -5.71
C THR A 156 -11.57 -14.96 -6.72
N LEU A 157 -12.11 -13.76 -6.49
CA LEU A 157 -11.91 -12.60 -7.36
C LEU A 157 -10.43 -12.18 -7.41
N LYS A 158 -9.74 -12.17 -6.26
CA LYS A 158 -8.30 -11.91 -6.19
C LYS A 158 -7.49 -12.91 -7.04
N GLN A 159 -7.86 -14.19 -7.03
CA GLN A 159 -7.22 -15.21 -7.86
C GLN A 159 -7.51 -15.01 -9.36
N ILE A 160 -8.74 -14.65 -9.73
CA ILE A 160 -9.09 -14.33 -11.13
C ILE A 160 -8.24 -13.16 -11.63
N LEU A 161 -8.13 -12.09 -10.84
CA LEU A 161 -7.31 -10.93 -11.20
C LEU A 161 -5.82 -11.30 -11.33
N PHE A 162 -5.29 -12.12 -10.42
CA PHE A 162 -3.94 -12.66 -10.54
C PHE A 162 -3.75 -13.44 -11.83
N ASP A 163 -4.66 -14.36 -12.17
CA ASP A 163 -4.57 -15.18 -13.38
C ASP A 163 -4.66 -14.34 -14.65
N MET A 164 -5.52 -13.32 -14.68
CA MET A 164 -5.59 -12.35 -15.78
C MET A 164 -4.28 -11.59 -15.94
N ALA A 165 -3.78 -10.97 -14.86
CA ALA A 165 -2.53 -10.21 -14.89
C ALA A 165 -1.35 -11.09 -15.34
N LYS A 166 -1.27 -12.32 -14.83
CA LYS A 166 -0.25 -13.29 -15.19
C LYS A 166 -0.33 -13.71 -16.66
N ASN A 167 -1.53 -14.02 -17.16
CA ASN A 167 -1.75 -14.41 -18.56
C ASN A 167 -1.40 -13.27 -19.53
N ASP A 168 -1.63 -12.02 -19.13
CA ASP A 168 -1.31 -10.83 -19.91
C ASP A 168 0.15 -10.35 -19.72
N GLY A 169 0.95 -11.05 -18.91
CA GLY A 169 2.33 -10.67 -18.60
C GLY A 169 2.45 -9.33 -17.87
N ARG A 170 1.43 -8.95 -17.11
CA ARG A 170 1.35 -7.70 -16.34
C ARG A 170 1.75 -7.91 -14.88
N ARG A 171 2.27 -6.85 -14.28
CA ARG A 171 2.57 -6.76 -12.85
C ARG A 171 1.30 -6.34 -12.13
N LEU A 172 1.07 -6.88 -10.93
CA LEU A 172 -0.07 -6.54 -10.08
C LEU A 172 0.43 -5.96 -8.76
N TRP A 173 -0.10 -4.82 -8.36
CA TRP A 173 0.17 -4.15 -7.08
C TRP A 173 -1.12 -4.14 -6.28
N MET A 174 -1.03 -4.28 -4.95
CA MET A 174 -2.07 -3.79 -4.05
C MET A 174 -1.64 -2.38 -3.68
N SER A 175 -2.14 -1.38 -4.41
CA SER A 175 -1.62 0.01 -4.38
C SER A 175 -2.22 0.86 -3.26
N GLU A 176 -3.34 0.45 -2.69
CA GLU A 176 -3.95 1.12 -1.55
C GLU A 176 -4.66 0.13 -0.63
N TRP A 177 -4.44 0.29 0.67
CA TRP A 177 -5.30 -0.24 1.71
C TRP A 177 -5.06 0.54 3.00
N GLY A 178 -6.12 0.97 3.66
CA GLY A 178 -6.05 1.71 4.91
C GLY A 178 -7.07 1.22 5.92
N SER A 179 -6.78 1.43 7.21
CA SER A 179 -7.71 1.15 8.29
C SER A 179 -7.47 2.07 9.48
N TRP A 180 -8.28 1.92 10.53
CA TRP A 180 -8.03 2.61 11.78
C TRP A 180 -6.72 2.11 12.40
N SER A 181 -6.09 2.98 13.19
CA SER A 181 -4.89 2.65 13.95
C SER A 181 -5.17 2.58 15.45
N SER A 182 -4.41 1.76 16.18
CA SER A 182 -4.53 1.59 17.63
C SER A 182 -3.17 1.52 18.34
N LYS A 183 -3.17 1.84 19.64
CA LYS A 183 -1.98 1.72 20.52
C LYS A 183 -1.76 0.30 21.04
N ASP A 184 -2.71 -0.59 20.76
CA ASP A 184 -2.61 -2.02 20.99
C ASP A 184 -2.48 -2.76 19.64
N MET A 185 -2.38 -4.07 19.69
CA MET A 185 -2.17 -4.89 18.51
C MET A 185 -3.42 -5.06 17.64
N SER A 186 -4.61 -4.59 18.03
CA SER A 186 -5.85 -4.87 17.28
C SER A 186 -5.78 -4.41 15.82
N ALA A 187 -5.37 -3.16 15.55
CA ALA A 187 -5.17 -2.66 14.19
C ALA A 187 -4.03 -3.38 13.47
N SER A 188 -2.95 -3.70 14.19
CA SER A 188 -1.78 -4.40 13.62
C SER A 188 -2.12 -5.81 13.16
N ILE A 189 -2.94 -6.55 13.92
CA ILE A 189 -3.38 -7.89 13.58
C ILE A 189 -4.27 -7.86 12.33
N ILE A 190 -5.21 -6.92 12.24
CA ILE A 190 -6.09 -6.78 11.06
C ILE A 190 -5.27 -6.44 9.80
N LEU A 191 -4.34 -5.49 9.90
CA LEU A 191 -3.42 -5.16 8.81
C LEU A 191 -2.60 -6.39 8.39
N SER A 192 -2.09 -7.13 9.36
CA SER A 192 -1.31 -8.34 9.12
C SER A 192 -2.12 -9.42 8.39
N GLU A 193 -3.36 -9.66 8.84
CA GLU A 193 -4.29 -10.59 8.18
C GLU A 193 -4.62 -10.17 6.75
N GLN A 194 -4.81 -8.87 6.50
CA GLN A 194 -5.02 -8.34 5.16
C GLN A 194 -3.81 -8.60 4.25
N ILE A 195 -2.61 -8.23 4.69
CA ILE A 195 -1.36 -8.47 3.93
C ILE A 195 -1.21 -9.97 3.64
N LEU A 196 -1.42 -10.83 4.63
CA LEU A 196 -1.36 -12.29 4.46
C LEU A 196 -2.36 -12.79 3.42
N ASN A 197 -3.60 -12.29 3.45
CA ASN A 197 -4.64 -12.66 2.48
C ASN A 197 -4.28 -12.20 1.06
N ASP A 198 -3.84 -10.95 0.89
CA ASP A 198 -3.47 -10.38 -0.40
C ASP A 198 -2.26 -11.09 -1.00
N MET A 199 -1.18 -11.23 -0.22
CA MET A 199 0.04 -11.90 -0.70
C MET A 199 -0.21 -13.37 -1.08
N ARG A 200 -1.19 -14.03 -0.45
CA ARG A 200 -1.57 -15.42 -0.78
C ARG A 200 -2.46 -15.52 -2.02
N ASN A 201 -3.49 -14.69 -2.10
CA ASN A 201 -4.58 -14.83 -3.07
C ASN A 201 -4.45 -13.90 -4.28
N LEU A 202 -4.13 -12.63 -4.03
CA LEU A 202 -3.90 -11.62 -5.07
C LEU A 202 -2.47 -11.72 -5.63
N LYS A 203 -1.53 -12.17 -4.79
CA LYS A 203 -0.10 -12.35 -5.12
C LYS A 203 0.50 -11.10 -5.79
N PRO A 204 0.26 -9.90 -5.25
CA PRO A 204 0.84 -8.70 -5.84
C PRO A 204 2.36 -8.72 -5.64
N ILE A 205 3.07 -8.03 -6.52
CA ILE A 205 4.52 -7.87 -6.42
C ILE A 205 4.91 -6.67 -5.53
N ALA A 206 3.93 -5.86 -5.12
CA ALA A 206 4.07 -4.75 -4.18
C ALA A 206 2.75 -4.58 -3.40
N TRP A 207 2.86 -4.17 -2.14
CA TRP A 207 1.73 -3.88 -1.27
C TRP A 207 1.99 -2.52 -0.62
N SER A 208 1.06 -1.58 -0.83
CA SER A 208 1.20 -0.19 -0.42
C SER A 208 0.07 0.15 0.55
N TYR A 209 0.46 0.71 1.70
CA TYR A 209 -0.49 1.19 2.70
C TYR A 209 -0.97 2.57 2.28
N TRP A 210 -2.22 2.89 2.64
CA TRP A 210 -2.74 4.25 2.57
C TRP A 210 -1.95 5.18 3.52
N GLN A 211 -2.33 6.46 3.59
CA GLN A 211 -1.58 7.48 4.33
C GLN A 211 -1.18 7.06 5.75
N VAL A 212 0.12 6.84 5.94
CA VAL A 212 0.72 6.46 7.22
C VAL A 212 0.60 7.59 8.26
N ILE A 213 0.64 8.85 7.82
CA ILE A 213 0.69 10.04 8.69
C ILE A 213 -0.61 10.83 8.55
N GLU A 214 -1.25 11.18 9.68
CA GLU A 214 -2.49 11.95 9.72
C GLU A 214 -2.41 13.08 10.75
N HIS A 215 -3.20 14.14 10.55
CA HIS A 215 -3.27 15.24 11.50
C HIS A 215 -3.92 14.80 12.82
N ALA A 216 -3.13 14.70 13.88
CA ALA A 216 -3.53 14.18 15.18
C ALA A 216 -3.10 15.10 16.35
N PRO A 217 -3.53 16.37 16.40
CA PRO A 217 -3.02 17.36 17.37
C PRO A 217 -3.26 16.98 18.84
N ASN A 218 -4.26 16.12 19.10
CA ASN A 218 -4.59 15.62 20.44
C ASN A 218 -4.29 14.12 20.63
N GLY A 219 -3.55 13.48 19.72
CA GLY A 219 -3.18 12.06 19.78
C GLY A 219 -4.34 11.06 19.82
N THR A 220 -5.58 11.52 19.59
CA THR A 220 -6.80 10.72 19.74
C THR A 220 -7.28 10.16 18.40
N TYR A 221 -7.14 10.92 17.32
CA TYR A 221 -7.50 10.55 15.95
C TYR A 221 -6.26 10.63 15.09
N GLY A 222 -5.96 9.59 14.31
CA GLY A 222 -4.80 9.51 13.43
C GLY A 222 -4.65 8.11 12.85
N ASN A 223 -3.97 8.00 11.71
CA ASN A 223 -3.54 6.73 11.13
C ASN A 223 -2.35 6.18 11.94
N ASP A 224 -1.53 5.33 11.33
CA ASP A 224 -0.39 4.66 11.98
C ASP A 224 0.58 5.61 12.70
N TYR A 225 0.59 6.87 12.26
CA TYR A 225 1.47 7.94 12.71
C TYR A 225 0.68 9.24 12.93
N GLY A 226 0.37 9.56 14.19
CA GLY A 226 -0.29 10.81 14.53
C GLY A 226 0.70 11.97 14.62
N ALA A 227 0.49 13.02 13.82
CA ALA A 227 1.34 14.22 13.82
C ALA A 227 0.52 15.51 13.99
N ASP A 228 1.07 16.47 14.74
CA ASP A 228 0.48 17.80 14.83
C ASP A 228 1.05 18.71 13.73
N PHE A 229 0.31 18.84 12.63
CA PHE A 229 0.67 19.71 11.51
C PHE A 229 0.60 21.20 11.87
N SER A 230 -0.03 21.57 12.99
CA SER A 230 -0.09 22.94 13.49
C SER A 230 1.06 23.29 14.42
N ASN A 231 1.73 22.28 14.99
CA ASN A 231 2.85 22.46 15.91
C ASN A 231 3.91 21.37 15.73
N SER A 232 4.99 21.72 15.02
CA SER A 232 6.11 20.82 14.74
C SER A 232 6.91 20.40 15.98
N THR A 233 6.62 20.95 17.17
CA THR A 233 7.29 20.56 18.43
C THR A 233 6.57 19.46 19.19
N THR A 234 5.33 19.15 18.81
CA THR A 234 4.55 18.06 19.41
C THR A 234 5.19 16.72 19.04
N SER A 235 5.46 15.89 20.06
CA SER A 235 5.96 14.54 19.84
C SER A 235 4.98 13.71 19.01
N LEU A 236 5.54 12.87 18.15
CA LEU A 236 4.78 12.03 17.23
C LEU A 236 4.11 10.89 18.00
N ASP A 237 2.82 10.65 17.72
CA ASP A 237 2.05 9.53 18.27
C ASP A 237 2.22 8.32 17.36
N ILE A 238 3.32 7.57 17.56
CA ILE A 238 3.60 6.35 16.80
C ILE A 238 2.83 5.18 17.42
N ARG A 239 1.94 4.59 16.63
CA ARG A 239 1.03 3.53 17.07
C ARG A 239 1.55 2.15 16.72
N LEU A 240 0.96 1.09 17.27
CA LEU A 240 1.47 -0.27 17.02
C LEU A 240 1.26 -0.71 15.58
N SER A 241 0.25 -0.21 14.85
CA SER A 241 0.04 -0.54 13.44
C SER A 241 1.24 -0.17 12.55
N PHE A 242 1.92 0.95 12.84
CA PHE A 242 3.20 1.29 12.18
C PHE A 242 4.24 0.17 12.36
N TYR A 243 4.40 -0.32 13.59
CA TYR A 243 5.35 -1.40 13.89
C TYR A 243 4.86 -2.76 13.37
N GLY A 244 3.56 -2.98 13.28
CA GLY A 244 2.95 -4.13 12.63
C GLY A 244 3.30 -4.17 11.14
N PHE A 245 3.14 -3.06 10.43
CA PHE A 245 3.54 -2.95 9.03
C PHE A 245 5.06 -3.08 8.85
N ALA A 246 5.83 -2.49 9.77
CA ALA A 246 7.29 -2.56 9.75
C ALA A 246 7.83 -3.99 9.90
N GLN A 247 7.09 -4.91 10.52
CA GLN A 247 7.46 -6.33 10.58
C GLN A 247 7.52 -6.98 9.19
N TYR A 248 6.79 -6.44 8.21
CA TYR A 248 6.86 -6.87 6.83
C TYR A 248 7.93 -6.07 6.07
N THR A 249 7.75 -4.74 6.01
CA THR A 249 8.48 -3.86 5.08
C THR A 249 9.96 -3.67 5.41
N LYS A 250 10.36 -3.87 6.68
CA LYS A 250 11.77 -3.78 7.08
C LYS A 250 12.57 -5.01 6.67
N PHE A 251 11.95 -6.19 6.65
CA PHE A 251 12.66 -7.46 6.52
C PHE A 251 12.47 -8.11 5.14
N ILE A 252 11.31 -7.93 4.51
CA ILE A 252 11.05 -8.37 3.14
C ILE A 252 11.35 -7.19 2.21
N ARG A 253 12.50 -7.24 1.53
CA ARG A 253 13.02 -6.15 0.69
C ARG A 253 12.80 -6.46 -0.81
N PRO A 254 12.88 -5.46 -1.71
CA PRO A 254 12.86 -5.72 -3.15
C PRO A 254 13.86 -6.82 -3.54
N GLY A 255 13.38 -7.77 -4.36
CA GLY A 255 14.13 -8.96 -4.79
C GLY A 255 13.82 -10.25 -4.02
N TYR A 256 13.13 -10.17 -2.87
CA TYR A 256 12.64 -11.37 -2.20
C TYR A 256 11.54 -12.06 -3.03
N GLN A 257 11.59 -13.38 -3.09
CA GLN A 257 10.53 -14.23 -3.62
C GLN A 257 9.63 -14.69 -2.48
N ILE A 258 8.33 -14.43 -2.58
CA ILE A 258 7.35 -15.01 -1.66
C ILE A 258 7.20 -16.50 -1.98
N ILE A 259 7.34 -17.33 -0.95
CA ILE A 259 7.25 -18.78 -1.05
C ILE A 259 6.05 -19.30 -0.24
N SER A 260 5.57 -20.49 -0.57
CA SER A 260 4.40 -21.06 0.09
C SER A 260 4.70 -21.43 1.55
N SER A 261 3.78 -21.05 2.43
CA SER A 261 3.58 -21.64 3.77
C SER A 261 2.24 -22.40 3.77
N ASP A 262 2.16 -23.47 4.57
CA ASP A 262 0.93 -24.23 4.82
C ASP A 262 0.06 -23.61 5.92
N ASP A 263 0.58 -22.63 6.63
CA ASP A 263 -0.12 -21.83 7.63
C ASP A 263 -0.60 -20.48 7.07
N GLY A 264 -1.86 -20.13 7.34
CA GLY A 264 -2.50 -18.89 6.89
C GLY A 264 -1.97 -17.63 7.58
N ASP A 265 -1.41 -17.80 8.78
CA ASP A 265 -0.95 -16.72 9.65
C ASP A 265 0.57 -16.44 9.51
N THR A 266 1.22 -17.04 8.50
CA THR A 266 2.65 -16.87 8.23
C THR A 266 2.92 -16.49 6.77
N LEU A 267 3.63 -15.38 6.56
CA LEU A 267 4.20 -15.02 5.26
C LEU A 267 5.66 -15.45 5.22
N ALA A 268 6.04 -16.21 4.18
CA ALA A 268 7.40 -16.67 3.98
C ALA A 268 8.00 -16.04 2.72
N ALA A 269 9.22 -15.52 2.84
CA ALA A 269 9.93 -14.89 1.74
C ALA A 269 11.41 -15.28 1.75
N GLN A 270 11.98 -15.55 0.57
CA GLN A 270 13.38 -15.94 0.42
C GLN A 270 14.10 -15.04 -0.58
N ASP A 271 15.33 -14.65 -0.25
CA ASP A 271 16.29 -14.12 -1.22
C ASP A 271 17.44 -15.11 -1.33
N ALA A 272 17.43 -15.91 -2.40
CA ALA A 272 18.44 -16.94 -2.63
C ALA A 272 19.83 -16.36 -2.85
N SER A 273 19.92 -15.13 -3.41
CA SER A 273 21.19 -14.45 -3.67
C SER A 273 21.84 -13.96 -2.37
N LYS A 274 21.03 -13.42 -1.47
CA LYS A 274 21.46 -12.98 -0.13
C LYS A 274 21.50 -14.11 0.89
N LYS A 275 21.03 -15.30 0.51
CA LYS A 275 20.93 -16.49 1.35
C LYS A 275 20.13 -16.23 2.63
N THR A 276 19.00 -15.54 2.48
CA THR A 276 18.12 -15.20 3.60
C THR A 276 16.74 -15.79 3.41
N LEU A 277 16.16 -16.25 4.52
CA LEU A 277 14.75 -16.64 4.63
C LEU A 277 14.12 -15.76 5.71
N VAL A 278 12.98 -15.14 5.40
CA VAL A 278 12.21 -14.31 6.32
C VAL A 278 10.85 -14.95 6.52
N LEU A 279 10.46 -15.16 7.77
CA LEU A 279 9.12 -15.58 8.15
C LEU A 279 8.49 -14.48 9.01
N VAL A 280 7.32 -13.98 8.62
CA VAL A 280 6.51 -13.07 9.43
C VAL A 280 5.30 -13.84 9.92
N CYS A 281 5.24 -14.10 11.22
CA CYS A 281 4.23 -14.94 11.88
C CYS A 281 3.29 -14.08 12.73
N THR A 282 1.98 -14.26 12.58
CA THR A 282 0.95 -13.47 13.27
C THR A 282 0.14 -14.35 14.21
N ASN A 283 0.30 -14.20 15.52
CA ASN A 283 -0.67 -14.78 16.46
C ASN A 283 -1.78 -13.77 16.73
N LYS A 284 -2.90 -13.96 16.04
CA LYS A 284 -4.13 -13.18 16.20
C LYS A 284 -5.01 -13.61 17.36
N ASN A 285 -4.65 -14.68 18.07
CA ASN A 285 -5.43 -15.17 19.19
C ASN A 285 -5.19 -14.33 20.44
N ASN A 286 -6.19 -14.29 21.31
CA ASN A 286 -6.10 -13.68 22.64
C ASN A 286 -5.34 -14.54 23.68
N ALA A 287 -4.67 -15.60 23.23
CA ALA A 287 -3.87 -16.50 24.05
C ALA A 287 -2.53 -16.79 23.38
N SER A 288 -1.51 -17.08 24.20
CA SER A 288 -0.26 -17.61 23.69
C SER A 288 -0.46 -19.01 23.12
N ASP A 289 0.39 -19.37 22.16
CA ASP A 289 0.35 -20.67 21.49
C ASP A 289 1.76 -21.17 21.17
N VAL A 290 1.93 -22.48 21.04
CA VAL A 290 3.23 -23.11 20.74
C VAL A 290 3.25 -23.56 19.29
N TRP A 291 4.05 -22.87 18.49
CA TRP A 291 4.17 -23.11 17.06
C TRP A 291 5.40 -23.96 16.77
N ASN A 292 5.24 -24.99 15.93
CA ASN A 292 6.33 -25.82 15.47
C ASN A 292 6.60 -25.51 14.00
N ILE A 293 7.55 -24.61 13.75
CA ILE A 293 7.86 -24.12 12.42
C ILE A 293 8.91 -25.03 11.79
N ASN A 294 8.51 -25.78 10.77
CA ASN A 294 9.40 -26.69 10.05
C ASN A 294 10.20 -25.94 8.98
N VAL A 295 11.49 -25.74 9.25
CA VAL A 295 12.47 -25.12 8.34
C VAL A 295 13.48 -26.13 7.79
N SER A 296 13.22 -27.45 7.91
CA SER A 296 14.15 -28.53 7.50
C SER A 296 14.59 -28.50 6.03
N LYS A 297 13.84 -27.83 5.15
CA LYS A 297 14.23 -27.60 3.76
C LYS A 297 15.36 -26.57 3.58
N PHE A 298 15.73 -25.88 4.66
CA PHE A 298 16.76 -24.84 4.66
C PHE A 298 17.84 -25.20 5.68
N ASN A 299 19.10 -25.08 5.28
CA ASN A 299 20.24 -25.27 6.18
C ASN A 299 20.48 -23.96 6.96
N ILE A 300 19.80 -23.79 8.09
CA ILE A 300 19.84 -22.56 8.88
C ILE A 300 21.15 -22.47 9.67
N SER A 301 21.94 -21.40 9.47
CA SER A 301 23.15 -21.14 10.27
C SER A 301 22.89 -20.33 11.53
N SER A 302 22.01 -19.35 11.42
CA SER A 302 21.72 -18.38 12.46
C SER A 302 20.44 -17.63 12.11
N PHE A 303 19.88 -16.94 13.09
CA PHE A 303 18.73 -16.07 12.87
C PHE A 303 18.68 -14.94 13.88
N ASN A 304 17.98 -13.88 13.49
CA ASN A 304 17.51 -12.82 14.38
C ASN A 304 15.99 -12.85 14.44
N THR A 305 15.43 -12.50 15.60
CA THR A 305 13.99 -12.52 15.84
C THR A 305 13.53 -11.14 16.32
N TYR A 306 12.48 -10.61 15.71
CA TYR A 306 11.94 -9.29 16.03
C TYR A 306 10.45 -9.42 16.35
N ARG A 307 9.97 -8.76 17.39
CA ARG A 307 8.55 -8.86 17.80
C ARG A 307 7.90 -7.49 18.01
N THR A 308 6.64 -7.42 17.60
CA THR A 308 5.72 -6.34 17.94
C THR A 308 4.55 -6.96 18.71
N SER A 309 4.24 -6.45 19.90
CA SER A 309 3.21 -7.02 20.78
C SER A 309 2.66 -5.97 21.76
N ASN A 310 1.60 -6.34 22.49
CA ASN A 310 1.04 -5.52 23.57
C ASN A 310 1.98 -5.37 24.79
N ASP A 311 3.08 -6.12 24.85
CA ASP A 311 4.06 -6.06 25.97
C ASP A 311 5.10 -4.94 25.78
N ASN A 312 4.70 -3.83 25.15
CA ASN A 312 5.55 -2.70 24.79
C ASN A 312 6.77 -3.11 23.93
N GLU A 313 6.52 -4.01 22.99
CA GLU A 313 7.51 -4.46 22.02
C GLU A 313 7.19 -3.82 20.69
N THR A 314 8.09 -2.98 20.19
CA THR A 314 7.94 -2.21 18.97
C THR A 314 9.06 -2.60 18.01
N LEU A 315 8.84 -3.66 17.24
CA LEU A 315 9.87 -4.28 16.39
C LEU A 315 11.14 -4.64 17.18
N LYS A 316 10.94 -5.12 18.41
CA LYS A 316 12.00 -5.38 19.39
C LYS A 316 12.83 -6.59 18.99
N LEU A 317 14.15 -6.42 18.89
CA LEU A 317 15.09 -7.55 18.76
C LEU A 317 15.06 -8.40 20.04
N LEU A 318 14.71 -9.67 19.89
CA LEU A 318 14.65 -10.63 20.98
C LEU A 318 16.00 -11.36 21.14
N PRO A 319 16.35 -11.78 22.37
CA PRO A 319 17.52 -12.63 22.56
C PRO A 319 17.32 -13.95 21.82
N ASN A 320 18.37 -14.44 21.17
CA ASN A 320 18.29 -15.71 20.45
C ASN A 320 18.38 -16.89 21.44
N THR A 321 17.24 -17.24 22.03
CA THR A 321 17.10 -18.33 23.00
C THR A 321 16.48 -19.60 22.41
N TRP A 322 16.03 -19.54 21.15
CA TRP A 322 15.38 -20.68 20.49
C TRP A 322 16.41 -21.58 19.82
N ILE A 323 16.10 -22.87 19.77
CA ILE A 323 16.95 -23.89 19.14
C ILE A 323 16.12 -24.60 18.08
N ILE A 324 16.73 -24.82 16.92
CA ILE A 324 16.16 -25.65 15.87
C ILE A 324 16.64 -27.07 16.09
N THR A 325 15.73 -28.00 16.37
CA THR A 325 16.04 -29.42 16.54
C THR A 325 15.37 -30.20 15.42
N ASP A 326 16.15 -31.01 14.69
CA ASP A 326 15.67 -31.77 13.52
C ASP A 326 14.92 -30.92 12.49
N GLY A 327 15.37 -29.67 12.31
CA GLY A 327 14.76 -28.71 11.37
C GLY A 327 13.46 -28.07 11.86
N ILE A 328 13.07 -28.29 13.12
CA ILE A 328 11.88 -27.68 13.73
C ILE A 328 12.30 -26.59 14.72
N LEU A 329 11.79 -25.38 14.50
CA LEU A 329 11.83 -24.28 15.45
C LEU A 329 10.56 -24.29 16.30
N THR A 330 10.67 -24.60 17.59
CA THR A 330 9.54 -24.49 18.52
C THR A 330 9.50 -23.08 19.12
N TYR A 331 8.40 -22.38 18.89
CA TYR A 331 8.20 -20.98 19.26
C TYR A 331 6.95 -20.81 20.12
N GLU A 332 7.11 -20.28 21.33
CA GLU A 332 5.98 -19.81 22.13
C GLU A 332 5.57 -18.40 21.67
N SER A 333 4.54 -18.36 20.84
CA SER A 333 3.97 -17.14 20.27
C SER A 333 3.05 -16.45 21.28
N PRO A 334 3.36 -15.22 21.76
CA PRO A 334 2.46 -14.49 22.64
C PRO A 334 1.13 -14.17 21.94
N ALA A 335 0.07 -14.02 22.74
CA ALA A 335 -1.22 -13.51 22.28
C ALA A 335 -1.07 -12.17 21.56
N ASN A 336 -1.85 -11.94 20.51
CA ASN A 336 -1.89 -10.68 19.77
C ASN A 336 -0.49 -10.14 19.45
N SER A 337 0.31 -10.92 18.70
CA SER A 337 1.68 -10.55 18.38
C SER A 337 2.04 -10.83 16.92
N ILE A 338 2.96 -10.04 16.38
CA ILE A 338 3.60 -10.29 15.09
C ILE A 338 5.09 -10.48 15.34
N THR A 339 5.63 -11.61 14.91
CA THR A 339 7.03 -11.98 15.10
C THR A 339 7.68 -12.30 13.76
N THR A 340 8.80 -11.63 13.49
CA THR A 340 9.58 -11.81 12.28
C THR A 340 10.88 -12.54 12.59
N TRP A 341 11.10 -13.64 11.89
CA TRP A 341 12.34 -14.41 11.92
C TRP A 341 13.13 -14.11 10.66
N VAL A 342 14.38 -13.70 10.83
CA VAL A 342 15.32 -13.46 9.73
C VAL A 342 16.43 -14.48 9.82
N PHE A 343 16.33 -15.54 9.02
CA PHE A 343 17.28 -16.64 8.98
C PHE A 343 18.37 -16.40 7.94
N ASN A 344 19.61 -16.74 8.30
CA ASN A 344 20.70 -16.94 7.36
C ASN A 344 20.75 -18.42 6.96
N VAL A 345 20.83 -18.67 5.66
CA VAL A 345 20.80 -20.01 5.06
C VAL A 345 22.18 -20.33 4.48
N ILE A 346 22.68 -21.53 4.73
CA ILE A 346 23.88 -22.08 4.08
C ILE A 346 23.42 -22.87 2.86
N GLN A 347 24.18 -22.79 1.77
CA GLN A 347 24.00 -23.68 0.61
C GLN A 347 24.76 -24.98 0.80
#